data_AF-A0A1M6R0A5-F1
#
_entry.id   AF-A0A1M6R0A5-F1
#
_cell.length_a   1.000
_cell.length_b   1.000
_cell.length_c   1.000
_cell.angle_alpha   90.00
_cell.angle_beta   90.00
_cell.angle_gamma   90.00
#
_symmetry.space_group_name_H-M   'P 1'
#
loop_
_entity.id
_entity.type
_entity.pdbx_description
1 polymer ?
#
loop_
_entity_poly.entity_id
_entity_poly.type
_entity_poly.pdbx_seq_one_letter_code
_entity_poly.pdbx_strand_id
1 'polypeptide(L)'
;MICAFVGLAAFAANAQKHISCIPQQSETGTRAIGRYSLPEPRTDWNPNRTYRQPVVLVTFKDREFSMPDPVTYYNRLFNESGYNEGQGLGCVSDYFRDQSGGLLNMHFDIYGPVRINTAMQQPDANEDSFRAQVVRSAMAALCDTCQADFSIYDWDDDNRVDQVVLITAGYCGNGATGCIWPGTCSDNFMTPGGKRIYMWSVSAELWNDEKGKTGIGTIVHEFAHCLGIPDLYPTDSGAISAEGFSVVDDWDLMDGGNYLDWGWCPPNFSAMEKKLLGWGNLVELTEATSISGMKPVSEGGTTYLIRNSGAEDEFYLLENRRQAGWDYAVPGNGLLISHVDFDRATWFNNHVNTRRNHRRYDFFHPDGKEYKDWDPDENCLDMSRYTMDHRMRSTYLSTTTYPYTNPETNIVKQSLTDDTDPAAWLFNANAQSKYFMSKPVTNIHLSTDGTISFDFMKVDTGIDAIINHQKNDDLWYDLQGRRLYTEPTRKGLYIHNGQLVSKH
;
A
#
# COMPACT_ATOMS: atom_id res chain seq x y z
N MET A 1 5.20 -19.97 31.92
CA MET A 1 6.53 -19.33 31.91
C MET A 1 7.01 -19.33 30.47
N ILE A 2 6.60 -18.31 29.71
CA ILE A 2 6.89 -18.15 28.29
C ILE A 2 7.36 -16.70 28.15
N CYS A 3 8.68 -16.51 28.13
CA CYS A 3 9.36 -15.27 27.77
C CYS A 3 10.59 -15.69 26.97
N ALA A 4 10.59 -15.42 25.67
CA ALA A 4 11.79 -15.24 24.83
C ALA A 4 11.34 -14.96 23.39
N PHE A 5 10.97 -13.71 23.08
CA PHE A 5 11.08 -13.15 21.74
C PHE A 5 12.15 -12.06 21.83
N VAL A 6 13.38 -12.42 21.48
CA VAL A 6 14.47 -11.48 21.23
C VAL A 6 15.26 -12.01 20.05
N GLY A 7 15.26 -11.23 18.97
CA GLY A 7 16.49 -10.96 18.23
C GLY A 7 16.72 -11.76 16.95
N LEU A 8 17.11 -10.98 15.94
CA LEU A 8 17.83 -11.33 14.71
C LEU A 8 17.02 -11.88 13.53
N ALA A 9 16.71 -10.96 12.62
CA ALA A 9 16.99 -11.15 11.19
C ALA A 9 17.34 -9.79 10.56
N ALA A 10 18.52 -9.25 10.90
CA ALA A 10 19.24 -8.37 9.99
C ALA A 10 20.08 -9.24 9.06
N PHE A 11 20.21 -8.83 7.79
CA PHE A 11 20.95 -9.42 6.66
C PHE A 11 20.14 -10.29 5.69
N ALA A 12 19.58 -9.63 4.67
CA ALA A 12 19.87 -9.93 3.26
C ALA A 12 19.55 -8.70 2.40
N ALA A 13 20.43 -7.68 2.43
CA ALA A 13 20.37 -6.58 1.47
C ALA A 13 20.93 -7.07 0.13
N ASN A 14 20.10 -7.12 -0.90
CA ASN A 14 20.55 -7.02 -2.28
C ASN A 14 19.42 -6.42 -3.12
N ALA A 15 19.63 -5.19 -3.57
CA ALA A 15 18.80 -4.50 -4.55
C ALA A 15 18.71 -5.36 -5.82
N GLN A 16 17.61 -6.08 -5.97
CA GLN A 16 17.28 -6.83 -7.17
C GLN A 16 16.89 -5.82 -8.26
N LYS A 17 17.63 -5.82 -9.38
CA LYS A 17 17.21 -5.13 -10.60
C LYS A 17 16.02 -5.88 -11.19
N HIS A 18 14.82 -5.41 -10.89
CA HIS A 18 13.58 -5.91 -11.49
C HIS A 18 13.24 -5.10 -12.73
N ILE A 19 12.87 -5.78 -13.82
CA ILE A 19 12.44 -5.16 -15.07
C ILE A 19 10.99 -5.57 -15.29
N SER A 20 10.11 -4.56 -15.34
CA SER A 20 8.67 -4.66 -15.58
C SER A 20 8.34 -5.32 -16.94
N CYS A 21 7.15 -5.92 -17.06
CA CYS A 21 6.52 -6.39 -18.31
C CYS A 21 6.18 -5.26 -19.31
N ILE A 22 6.75 -4.07 -19.15
CA ILE A 22 6.52 -2.94 -20.03
C ILE A 22 7.67 -2.87 -21.06
N PRO A 23 7.37 -2.84 -22.37
CA PRO A 23 8.40 -2.86 -23.41
C PRO A 23 9.44 -1.74 -23.23
N GLN A 24 10.74 -2.10 -23.25
CA GLN A 24 11.80 -1.12 -23.46
C GLN A 24 11.69 -0.58 -24.88
N GLN A 25 11.37 0.71 -25.04
CA GLN A 25 11.46 1.37 -26.34
C GLN A 25 12.91 1.34 -26.86
N SER A 26 13.06 0.95 -28.12
CA SER A 26 14.32 0.88 -28.85
C SER A 26 15.06 2.22 -28.89
N GLU A 27 16.31 2.23 -28.43
CA GLU A 27 17.20 3.39 -28.53
C GLU A 27 17.63 3.65 -29.98
N THR A 28 17.28 4.82 -30.53
CA THR A 28 18.11 5.48 -31.54
C THR A 28 18.16 6.99 -31.29
N GLY A 29 19.34 7.50 -30.93
CA GLY A 29 19.68 8.92 -31.07
C GLY A 29 20.29 9.57 -29.82
N THR A 30 21.61 9.71 -29.83
CA THR A 30 22.41 10.47 -28.86
C THR A 30 22.00 11.94 -28.79
N ARG A 31 21.28 12.35 -27.72
CA ARG A 31 21.21 13.72 -27.20
C ARG A 31 21.09 13.71 -25.67
N ALA A 32 21.65 14.76 -25.06
CA ALA A 32 21.80 15.09 -23.63
C ALA A 32 20.96 14.27 -22.63
N ILE A 33 21.61 13.86 -21.52
CA ILE A 33 21.09 13.07 -20.40
C ILE A 33 19.72 13.61 -19.94
N GLY A 34 18.67 13.11 -20.58
CA GLY A 34 17.28 13.30 -20.20
C GLY A 34 16.98 12.35 -19.06
N ARG A 35 16.32 12.87 -18.04
CA ARG A 35 15.71 12.06 -16.98
C ARG A 35 14.96 10.91 -17.64
N TYR A 36 15.37 9.68 -17.34
CA TYR A 36 14.67 8.49 -17.81
C TYR A 36 13.25 8.56 -17.22
N SER A 37 12.21 8.80 -18.02
CA SER A 37 10.77 8.95 -17.67
C SER A 37 10.10 7.58 -17.56
N LEU A 38 9.28 7.17 -16.56
CA LEU A 38 8.62 5.81 -16.56
C LEU A 38 8.02 5.53 -17.93
N PRO A 39 7.93 4.26 -18.39
CA PRO A 39 7.23 4.05 -19.64
C PRO A 39 5.83 4.61 -19.45
N GLU A 40 5.29 5.24 -20.49
CA GLU A 40 3.90 5.68 -20.43
C GLU A 40 3.04 4.51 -19.92
N PRO A 41 2.11 4.75 -18.99
CA PRO A 41 1.22 3.72 -18.49
C PRO A 41 0.72 2.84 -19.63
N ARG A 42 0.58 1.54 -19.39
CA ARG A 42 -0.01 0.66 -20.39
C ARG A 42 -1.42 1.19 -20.71
N THR A 43 -1.61 1.72 -21.90
CA THR A 43 -2.88 2.35 -22.33
C THR A 43 -3.65 1.48 -23.32
N ASP A 44 -3.09 0.35 -23.74
CA ASP A 44 -3.66 -0.59 -24.70
C ASP A 44 -4.46 -1.73 -24.04
N TRP A 45 -4.90 -1.56 -22.78
CA TRP A 45 -5.81 -2.51 -22.15
C TRP A 45 -7.07 -2.69 -23.00
N ASN A 46 -7.38 -3.94 -23.36
CA ASN A 46 -8.55 -4.27 -24.14
C ASN A 46 -9.64 -4.83 -23.21
N PRO A 47 -10.70 -4.07 -22.89
CA PRO A 47 -11.77 -4.54 -21.99
C PRO A 47 -12.55 -5.73 -22.56
N ASN A 48 -12.44 -6.02 -23.86
CA ASN A 48 -13.06 -7.20 -24.48
C ASN A 48 -12.13 -8.42 -24.53
N ARG A 49 -10.86 -8.27 -24.14
CA ARG A 49 -9.89 -9.37 -24.09
C ARG A 49 -9.97 -10.05 -22.74
N THR A 50 -10.00 -11.38 -22.77
CA THR A 50 -9.66 -12.19 -21.60
C THR A 50 -8.17 -12.50 -21.63
N TYR A 51 -7.45 -11.98 -20.65
CA TYR A 51 -6.02 -12.22 -20.45
C TYR A 51 -5.88 -13.54 -19.70
N ARG A 52 -5.28 -14.55 -20.34
CA ARG A 52 -5.09 -15.86 -19.72
C ARG A 52 -3.76 -15.92 -18.97
N GLN A 53 -3.71 -16.59 -17.82
CA GLN A 53 -2.54 -16.62 -16.97
C GLN A 53 -2.35 -18.00 -16.33
N PRO A 54 -1.17 -18.65 -16.43
CA PRO A 54 -0.94 -19.93 -15.80
C PRO A 54 -0.71 -19.76 -14.29
N VAL A 55 -1.33 -20.65 -13.52
CA VAL A 55 -1.08 -20.87 -12.10
C VAL A 55 -0.57 -22.30 -11.91
N VAL A 56 0.58 -22.48 -11.27
CA VAL A 56 1.20 -23.79 -11.05
C VAL A 56 1.16 -24.13 -9.56
N LEU A 57 0.48 -25.21 -9.23
CA LEU A 57 0.43 -25.75 -7.87
C LEU A 57 1.63 -26.66 -7.63
N VAL A 58 2.36 -26.43 -6.54
CA VAL A 58 3.63 -27.12 -6.26
C VAL A 58 3.58 -27.84 -4.92
N THR A 59 3.92 -29.12 -4.92
CA THR A 59 4.12 -29.90 -3.69
C THR A 59 5.58 -30.28 -3.52
N PHE A 60 5.99 -30.41 -2.26
CA PHE A 60 7.37 -30.73 -1.89
C PHE A 60 7.52 -32.24 -1.67
N LYS A 61 8.77 -32.69 -1.51
CA LYS A 61 9.03 -34.10 -1.19
C LYS A 61 8.40 -34.52 0.15
N ASP A 62 8.25 -33.57 1.07
CA ASP A 62 7.84 -33.74 2.47
C ASP A 62 6.58 -32.94 2.85
N ARG A 63 5.96 -32.22 1.91
CA ARG A 63 4.72 -31.47 2.15
C ARG A 63 3.76 -31.56 0.98
N GLU A 64 2.52 -31.93 1.29
CA GLU A 64 1.36 -31.89 0.40
C GLU A 64 0.47 -30.71 0.76
N PHE A 65 -0.43 -30.33 -0.17
CA PHE A 65 -1.49 -29.39 0.13
C PHE A 65 -2.39 -29.93 1.26
N SER A 66 -2.90 -29.02 2.10
CA SER A 66 -3.79 -29.39 3.22
C SER A 66 -5.17 -29.83 2.75
N MET A 67 -5.58 -29.43 1.53
CA MET A 67 -6.85 -29.83 0.93
C MET A 67 -6.73 -31.04 0.00
N PRO A 68 -7.77 -31.89 -0.10
CA PRO A 68 -7.74 -33.09 -0.95
C PRO A 68 -7.85 -32.80 -2.45
N ASP A 69 -8.44 -31.66 -2.84
CA ASP A 69 -8.58 -31.24 -4.25
C ASP A 69 -8.10 -29.78 -4.42
N PRO A 70 -6.76 -29.58 -4.45
CA PRO A 70 -6.18 -28.25 -4.56
C PRO A 70 -6.47 -27.60 -5.93
N VAL A 71 -6.63 -28.38 -7.00
CA VAL A 71 -6.92 -27.85 -8.34
C VAL A 71 -8.30 -27.18 -8.36
N THR A 72 -9.33 -27.89 -7.90
CA THR A 72 -10.68 -27.30 -7.82
C THR A 72 -10.67 -26.12 -6.86
N TYR A 73 -10.01 -26.23 -5.70
CA TYR A 73 -9.92 -25.14 -4.73
C TYR A 73 -9.34 -23.86 -5.36
N TYR A 74 -8.16 -23.93 -5.96
CA TYR A 74 -7.51 -22.76 -6.55
C TYR A 74 -8.21 -22.28 -7.81
N ASN A 75 -8.87 -23.15 -8.58
CA ASN A 75 -9.70 -22.69 -9.69
C ASN A 75 -10.84 -21.78 -9.20
N ARG A 76 -11.45 -22.10 -8.06
CA ARG A 76 -12.48 -21.25 -7.45
C ARG A 76 -11.88 -19.96 -6.92
N LEU A 77 -10.78 -20.04 -6.16
CA LEU A 77 -10.09 -18.87 -5.59
C LEU A 77 -9.61 -17.86 -6.65
N PHE A 78 -9.22 -18.34 -7.83
CA PHE A 78 -8.75 -17.47 -8.90
C PHE A 78 -9.84 -17.01 -9.89
N ASN A 79 -10.89 -17.84 -10.15
CA ASN A 79 -11.81 -17.60 -11.27
C ASN A 79 -13.32 -17.61 -10.93
N GLU A 80 -13.75 -18.22 -9.83
CA GLU A 80 -15.19 -18.29 -9.52
C GLU A 80 -15.64 -16.92 -9.01
N SER A 81 -16.43 -16.21 -9.82
CA SER A 81 -16.88 -14.86 -9.47
C SER A 81 -17.65 -14.86 -8.15
N GLY A 82 -17.26 -13.97 -7.23
CA GLY A 82 -17.78 -13.87 -5.87
C GLY A 82 -17.27 -14.98 -4.93
N TYR A 83 -16.32 -15.82 -5.35
CA TYR A 83 -15.76 -16.84 -4.47
C TYR A 83 -15.04 -16.21 -3.30
N ASN A 84 -15.43 -16.65 -2.11
CA ASN A 84 -14.93 -16.07 -0.89
C ASN A 84 -15.22 -16.99 0.30
N GLU A 85 -14.23 -17.81 0.69
CA GLU A 85 -14.37 -18.66 1.88
C GLU A 85 -14.04 -17.92 3.19
N GLY A 86 -13.36 -16.77 3.12
CA GLY A 86 -12.88 -16.01 4.29
C GLY A 86 -13.55 -14.65 4.53
N GLN A 87 -14.72 -14.40 3.95
CA GLN A 87 -15.50 -13.15 4.11
C GLN A 87 -14.96 -11.87 3.43
N GLY A 88 -14.03 -12.00 2.47
CA GLY A 88 -13.69 -10.98 1.46
C GLY A 88 -14.79 -10.66 0.43
N LEU A 89 -14.42 -10.28 -0.80
CA LEU A 89 -15.40 -9.88 -1.83
C LEU A 89 -15.46 -10.74 -3.07
N GLY A 90 -14.40 -11.48 -3.38
CA GLY A 90 -14.37 -12.28 -4.59
C GLY A 90 -13.04 -12.94 -4.83
N CYS A 91 -12.91 -13.50 -6.03
CA CYS A 91 -11.72 -14.20 -6.49
C CYS A 91 -10.64 -13.22 -7.00
N VAL A 92 -9.45 -13.75 -7.30
CA VAL A 92 -8.35 -12.98 -7.91
C VAL A 92 -8.78 -12.26 -9.20
N SER A 93 -9.58 -12.91 -10.06
CA SER A 93 -10.13 -12.29 -11.27
C SER A 93 -11.10 -11.14 -10.97
N ASP A 94 -11.95 -11.26 -9.94
CA ASP A 94 -12.83 -10.17 -9.52
C ASP A 94 -12.02 -8.97 -9.04
N TYR A 95 -10.97 -9.19 -8.24
CA TYR A 95 -10.09 -8.12 -7.75
C TYR A 95 -9.52 -7.30 -8.91
N PHE A 96 -8.81 -7.92 -9.86
CA PHE A 96 -8.20 -7.18 -10.98
C PHE A 96 -9.24 -6.51 -11.90
N ARG A 97 -10.39 -7.15 -12.13
CA ARG A 97 -11.47 -6.53 -12.91
C ARG A 97 -11.98 -5.27 -12.21
N ASP A 98 -12.27 -5.36 -10.92
CA ASP A 98 -12.86 -4.25 -10.16
C ASP A 98 -11.84 -3.11 -9.99
N GLN A 99 -10.58 -3.44 -9.72
CA GLN A 99 -9.49 -2.46 -9.60
C GLN A 99 -9.20 -1.70 -10.88
N SER A 100 -9.32 -2.37 -12.03
CA SER A 100 -9.08 -1.79 -13.35
C SER A 100 -10.31 -1.15 -13.99
N GLY A 101 -11.47 -1.17 -13.31
CA GLY A 101 -12.74 -0.71 -13.89
C GLY A 101 -13.18 -1.52 -15.11
N GLY A 102 -12.77 -2.80 -15.19
CA GLY A 102 -13.06 -3.71 -16.30
C GLY A 102 -12.07 -3.64 -17.47
N LEU A 103 -10.96 -2.92 -17.35
CA LEU A 103 -9.91 -2.85 -18.38
C LEU A 103 -9.05 -4.12 -18.41
N LEU A 104 -8.79 -4.74 -17.26
CA LEU A 104 -8.06 -5.99 -17.12
C LEU A 104 -9.00 -7.11 -16.68
N ASN A 105 -9.33 -8.02 -17.60
CA ASN A 105 -10.18 -9.18 -17.33
C ASN A 105 -9.37 -10.47 -17.42
N MET A 106 -9.11 -11.07 -16.26
CA MET A 106 -8.20 -12.21 -16.12
C MET A 106 -8.95 -13.55 -16.11
N HIS A 107 -8.32 -14.58 -16.67
CA HIS A 107 -8.71 -15.97 -16.48
C HIS A 107 -7.46 -16.81 -16.20
N PHE A 108 -7.49 -17.57 -15.12
CA PHE A 108 -6.33 -18.31 -14.64
C PHE A 108 -6.45 -19.81 -14.95
N ASP A 109 -5.45 -20.37 -15.61
CA ASP A 109 -5.37 -21.81 -15.89
C ASP A 109 -4.58 -22.52 -14.79
N ILE A 110 -5.23 -23.42 -14.06
CA ILE A 110 -4.61 -24.12 -12.92
C ILE A 110 -3.93 -25.41 -13.40
N TYR A 111 -2.63 -25.52 -13.13
CA TYR A 111 -1.79 -26.67 -13.46
C TYR A 111 -1.26 -27.37 -12.21
N GLY A 112 -1.03 -28.68 -12.33
CA GLY A 112 -0.49 -29.51 -11.25
C GLY A 112 -1.57 -30.17 -10.37
N PRO A 113 -1.26 -30.52 -9.11
CA PRO A 113 0.00 -30.23 -8.43
C PRO A 113 1.19 -30.97 -9.03
N VAL A 114 2.31 -30.26 -9.21
CA VAL A 114 3.59 -30.86 -9.60
C VAL A 114 4.43 -31.09 -8.36
N ARG A 115 4.98 -32.30 -8.23
CA ARG A 115 5.85 -32.66 -7.10
C ARG A 115 7.31 -32.38 -7.45
N ILE A 116 8.01 -31.66 -6.57
CA ILE A 116 9.46 -31.46 -6.67
C ILE A 116 10.22 -32.26 -5.62
N ASN A 117 11.46 -32.67 -5.93
CA ASN A 117 12.34 -33.38 -4.99
C ASN A 117 13.12 -32.43 -4.06
N THR A 118 12.47 -31.36 -3.63
CA THR A 118 13.02 -30.34 -2.74
C THR A 118 12.21 -30.38 -1.44
N ALA A 119 12.87 -30.22 -0.30
CA ALA A 119 12.19 -30.06 0.99
C ALA A 119 11.44 -28.71 1.01
N MET A 120 10.30 -28.64 1.70
CA MET A 120 9.62 -27.36 1.92
C MET A 120 10.51 -26.35 2.67
N GLN A 121 11.42 -26.85 3.52
CA GLN A 121 12.30 -26.02 4.34
C GLN A 121 13.79 -26.25 4.05
N GLN A 122 14.54 -25.16 3.95
CA GLN A 122 16.00 -25.12 3.92
C GLN A 122 16.53 -23.95 4.78
N PRO A 123 16.64 -24.12 6.11
CA PRO A 123 17.04 -23.05 7.03
C PRO A 123 18.41 -22.42 6.74
N ASP A 124 19.34 -23.22 6.20
CA ASP A 124 20.70 -22.80 5.90
C ASP A 124 20.87 -22.23 4.49
N ALA A 125 19.81 -22.25 3.67
CA ALA A 125 19.88 -21.76 2.30
C ALA A 125 19.69 -20.24 2.24
N ASN A 126 20.35 -19.63 1.26
CA ASN A 126 20.01 -18.26 0.86
C ASN A 126 18.58 -18.27 0.29
N GLU A 127 17.71 -17.42 0.84
CA GLU A 127 16.27 -17.39 0.53
C GLU A 127 15.97 -17.20 -0.96
N ASP A 128 16.62 -16.22 -1.60
CA ASP A 128 16.46 -15.96 -3.04
C ASP A 128 16.85 -17.16 -3.89
N SER A 129 17.99 -17.76 -3.57
CA SER A 129 18.50 -18.94 -4.29
C SER A 129 17.57 -20.14 -4.10
N PHE A 130 17.03 -20.33 -2.89
CA PHE A 130 16.08 -21.39 -2.58
C PHE A 130 14.75 -21.20 -3.33
N ARG A 131 14.21 -19.98 -3.30
CA ARG A 131 12.99 -19.61 -4.03
C ARG A 131 13.13 -19.86 -5.53
N ALA A 132 14.22 -19.39 -6.13
CA ALA A 132 14.51 -19.62 -7.56
C ALA A 132 14.69 -21.11 -7.88
N GLN A 133 15.33 -21.89 -7.01
CA GLN A 133 15.45 -23.35 -7.15
C GLN A 133 14.07 -24.03 -7.17
N VAL A 134 13.18 -23.66 -6.27
CA VAL A 134 11.83 -24.25 -6.17
C VAL A 134 11.04 -23.98 -7.45
N VAL A 135 11.00 -22.72 -7.90
CA VAL A 135 10.29 -22.34 -9.13
C VAL A 135 10.87 -23.07 -10.35
N ARG A 136 12.21 -23.09 -10.49
CA ARG A 136 12.89 -23.81 -11.58
C ARG A 136 12.53 -25.30 -11.58
N SER A 137 12.51 -25.93 -10.41
CA SER A 137 12.18 -27.35 -10.26
C SER A 137 10.72 -27.63 -10.59
N ALA A 138 9.81 -26.75 -10.18
CA ALA A 138 8.38 -26.87 -10.46
C ALA A 138 8.10 -26.73 -11.96
N MET A 139 8.72 -25.75 -12.62
CA MET A 139 8.56 -25.56 -14.07
C MET A 139 9.13 -26.72 -14.88
N ALA A 140 10.27 -27.29 -14.47
CA ALA A 140 10.82 -28.49 -15.07
C ALA A 140 9.86 -29.69 -14.92
N ALA A 141 9.35 -29.95 -13.70
CA ALA A 141 8.39 -31.01 -13.44
C ALA A 141 7.07 -30.83 -14.23
N LEU A 142 6.64 -29.58 -14.42
CA LEU A 142 5.48 -29.27 -15.26
C LEU A 142 5.75 -29.57 -16.74
N CYS A 143 6.93 -29.22 -17.27
CA CYS A 143 7.31 -29.53 -18.65
C CYS A 143 7.34 -31.04 -18.92
N ASP A 144 7.72 -31.84 -17.93
CA ASP A 144 7.77 -33.30 -18.07
C ASP A 144 6.37 -33.95 -18.12
N THR A 145 5.34 -33.27 -17.59
CA THR A 145 4.00 -33.83 -17.39
C THR A 145 2.90 -33.14 -18.18
N CYS A 146 3.14 -31.94 -18.70
CA CYS A 146 2.17 -31.11 -19.40
C CYS A 146 2.63 -30.82 -20.84
N GLN A 147 1.70 -30.92 -21.79
CA GLN A 147 1.90 -30.56 -23.19
C GLN A 147 1.03 -29.36 -23.62
N ALA A 148 0.53 -28.58 -22.66
CA ALA A 148 -0.28 -27.41 -22.98
C ALA A 148 0.54 -26.38 -23.77
N ASP A 149 -0.14 -25.69 -24.67
CA ASP A 149 0.44 -24.57 -25.41
C ASP A 149 0.45 -23.33 -24.52
N PHE A 150 1.64 -22.85 -24.15
CA PHE A 150 1.80 -21.65 -23.33
C PHE A 150 1.84 -20.36 -24.15
N SER A 151 1.75 -20.41 -25.49
CA SER A 151 1.71 -19.19 -26.32
C SER A 151 0.49 -18.32 -26.08
N ILE A 152 -0.59 -18.86 -25.50
CA ILE A 152 -1.79 -18.10 -25.11
C ILE A 152 -1.56 -17.14 -23.92
N TYR A 153 -0.42 -17.27 -23.24
CA TYR A 153 -0.02 -16.47 -22.09
C TYR A 153 1.05 -15.43 -22.45
N ASP A 154 1.24 -15.21 -23.76
CA ASP A 154 2.10 -14.20 -24.36
C ASP A 154 1.20 -13.04 -24.78
N TRP A 155 1.09 -12.04 -23.91
CA TRP A 155 0.05 -11.03 -24.03
C TRP A 155 0.39 -9.93 -25.01
N ASP A 156 1.67 -9.71 -25.25
CA ASP A 156 2.21 -8.67 -26.13
C ASP A 156 2.93 -9.22 -27.37
N ASP A 157 2.85 -10.54 -27.59
CA ASP A 157 3.44 -11.26 -28.73
C ASP A 157 4.98 -11.11 -28.81
N ASP A 158 5.67 -10.92 -27.67
CA ASP A 158 7.13 -10.79 -27.58
C ASP A 158 7.89 -12.14 -27.62
N ASN A 159 7.13 -13.23 -27.79
CA ASN A 159 7.58 -14.62 -27.78
C ASN A 159 7.93 -15.17 -26.39
N ARG A 160 7.42 -14.56 -25.32
CA ARG A 160 7.54 -15.02 -23.94
C ARG A 160 6.17 -15.07 -23.29
N VAL A 161 6.06 -15.94 -22.30
CA VAL A 161 4.94 -15.88 -21.38
C VAL A 161 5.20 -14.73 -20.42
N ASP A 162 4.23 -13.82 -20.25
CA ASP A 162 4.42 -12.60 -19.44
C ASP A 162 4.78 -12.94 -18.00
N GLN A 163 4.04 -13.89 -17.42
CA GLN A 163 4.16 -14.27 -16.02
C GLN A 163 3.78 -15.74 -15.80
N VAL A 164 4.28 -16.34 -14.71
CA VAL A 164 3.68 -17.52 -14.08
C VAL A 164 3.42 -17.24 -12.60
N VAL A 165 2.24 -17.64 -12.11
CA VAL A 165 1.94 -17.61 -10.67
C VAL A 165 2.17 -19.00 -10.10
N LEU A 166 2.90 -19.12 -9.00
CA LEU A 166 3.12 -20.39 -8.32
C LEU A 166 2.49 -20.36 -6.93
N ILE A 167 1.78 -21.42 -6.57
CA ILE A 167 1.28 -21.63 -5.23
C ILE A 167 1.90 -22.89 -4.66
N THR A 168 2.59 -22.77 -3.53
CA THR A 168 3.28 -23.90 -2.89
C THR A 168 2.48 -24.44 -1.72
N ALA A 169 2.46 -25.77 -1.59
CA ALA A 169 1.86 -26.45 -0.44
C ALA A 169 2.55 -26.07 0.88
N GLY A 170 1.78 -25.95 1.96
CA GLY A 170 2.31 -25.55 3.26
C GLY A 170 2.37 -24.02 3.44
N TYR A 171 3.26 -23.55 4.31
CA TYR A 171 3.26 -22.17 4.78
C TYR A 171 4.36 -21.30 4.19
N CYS A 172 4.06 -20.00 4.13
CA CYS A 172 4.99 -18.96 3.68
C CYS A 172 6.08 -18.66 4.72
N GLY A 173 7.17 -18.04 4.26
CA GLY A 173 8.31 -17.59 5.05
C GLY A 173 8.04 -16.46 6.03
N ASN A 174 6.83 -15.89 6.08
CA ASN A 174 6.45 -14.81 7.00
C ASN A 174 6.68 -15.24 8.47
N GLY A 175 7.86 -14.98 9.01
CA GLY A 175 8.29 -15.42 10.34
C GLY A 175 8.69 -16.91 10.46
N ALA A 176 8.90 -17.62 9.35
CA ALA A 176 9.30 -19.03 9.34
C ALA A 176 10.62 -19.25 8.57
N THR A 177 11.72 -19.40 9.31
CA THR A 177 13.07 -19.58 8.74
C THR A 177 13.14 -20.77 7.80
N GLY A 178 13.74 -20.57 6.62
CA GLY A 178 13.97 -21.62 5.64
C GLY A 178 12.76 -21.99 4.79
N CYS A 179 11.60 -21.35 4.97
CA CYS A 179 10.46 -21.49 4.05
C CYS A 179 10.58 -20.49 2.89
N ILE A 180 9.74 -20.64 1.86
CA ILE A 180 9.69 -19.69 0.75
C ILE A 180 8.99 -18.41 1.21
N TRP A 181 9.74 -17.30 1.21
CA TRP A 181 9.14 -15.97 1.31
C TRP A 181 8.36 -15.66 0.02
N PRO A 182 7.08 -15.26 0.12
CA PRO A 182 6.32 -14.82 -1.06
C PRO A 182 7.08 -13.75 -1.82
N GLY A 183 7.00 -13.77 -3.13
CA GLY A 183 7.77 -12.80 -3.88
C GLY A 183 7.68 -12.95 -5.38
N THR A 184 8.05 -11.87 -6.03
CA THR A 184 8.13 -11.75 -7.47
C THR A 184 9.57 -11.59 -7.89
N CYS A 185 9.98 -12.34 -8.90
CA CYS A 185 11.32 -12.26 -9.42
C CYS A 185 11.33 -12.57 -10.91
N SER A 186 12.47 -12.29 -11.53
CA SER A 186 12.69 -12.62 -12.93
C SER A 186 13.82 -13.63 -13.07
N ASP A 187 13.51 -14.75 -13.72
CA ASP A 187 14.50 -15.73 -14.16
C ASP A 187 13.97 -16.45 -15.40
N ASN A 188 14.89 -16.88 -16.25
CA ASN A 188 14.56 -17.48 -17.53
C ASN A 188 14.35 -18.99 -17.39
N PHE A 189 13.11 -19.43 -17.56
CA PHE A 189 12.76 -20.85 -17.57
C PHE A 189 12.00 -21.24 -18.83
N MET A 190 12.05 -22.53 -19.16
CA MET A 190 11.19 -23.10 -20.20
C MET A 190 9.82 -23.43 -19.60
N THR A 191 8.78 -23.27 -20.40
CA THR A 191 7.43 -23.73 -20.10
C THR A 191 7.05 -24.91 -20.99
N PRO A 192 5.95 -25.63 -20.67
CA PRO A 192 5.34 -26.56 -21.61
C PRO A 192 5.16 -25.94 -23.00
N GLY A 193 5.45 -26.72 -24.05
CA GLY A 193 5.38 -26.24 -25.43
C GLY A 193 6.57 -25.39 -25.89
N GLY A 194 7.56 -25.12 -25.03
CA GLY A 194 8.84 -24.54 -25.43
C GLY A 194 8.89 -23.01 -25.48
N LYS A 195 7.88 -22.31 -24.94
CA LYS A 195 7.98 -20.87 -24.65
C LYS A 195 8.88 -20.63 -23.44
N ARG A 196 9.34 -19.39 -23.28
CA ARG A 196 10.14 -18.95 -22.13
C ARG A 196 9.29 -18.06 -21.23
N ILE A 197 9.48 -18.18 -19.93
CA ILE A 197 9.00 -17.18 -18.96
C ILE A 197 10.15 -16.27 -18.57
N TYR A 198 9.81 -15.03 -18.22
CA TYR A 198 10.76 -14.09 -17.64
C TYR A 198 10.38 -13.71 -16.21
N MET A 199 9.10 -13.47 -15.93
CA MET A 199 8.62 -13.12 -14.59
C MET A 199 7.83 -14.26 -13.97
N TRP A 200 7.92 -14.37 -12.66
CA TRP A 200 7.10 -15.29 -11.88
C TRP A 200 6.85 -14.71 -10.50
N SER A 201 5.70 -15.04 -9.94
CA SER A 201 5.38 -14.80 -8.53
C SER A 201 5.18 -16.12 -7.82
N VAL A 202 5.51 -16.17 -6.53
CA VAL A 202 5.26 -17.33 -5.69
C VAL A 202 4.58 -16.92 -4.39
N SER A 203 3.60 -17.70 -3.98
CA SER A 203 2.94 -17.60 -2.68
C SER A 203 2.71 -19.01 -2.11
N ALA A 204 2.23 -19.10 -0.87
CA ALA A 204 1.99 -20.36 -0.18
C ALA A 204 0.53 -20.51 0.23
N GLU A 205 0.11 -21.76 0.44
CA GLU A 205 -1.25 -22.13 0.83
C GLU A 205 -1.65 -21.62 2.22
N LEU A 206 -0.73 -21.60 3.18
CA LEU A 206 -1.05 -21.41 4.60
C LEU A 206 -0.28 -20.25 5.23
N TRP A 207 -0.88 -19.67 6.27
CA TRP A 207 -0.16 -18.85 7.24
C TRP A 207 0.85 -19.70 8.01
N ASN A 208 1.90 -19.05 8.52
CA ASN A 208 2.99 -19.69 9.28
C ASN A 208 2.54 -20.41 10.56
N ASP A 209 1.37 -20.07 11.10
CA ASP A 209 0.78 -20.74 12.26
C ASP A 209 0.04 -22.05 11.89
N GLU A 210 -0.03 -22.37 10.59
CA GLU A 210 -0.75 -23.50 10.00
C GLU A 210 -2.25 -23.53 10.30
N LYS A 211 -2.83 -22.46 10.87
CA LYS A 211 -4.24 -22.45 11.33
C LYS A 211 -5.22 -22.06 10.23
N GLY A 212 -4.75 -21.39 9.18
CA GLY A 212 -5.61 -20.87 8.12
C GLY A 212 -4.90 -20.81 6.79
N LYS A 213 -5.70 -20.88 5.73
CA LYS A 213 -5.24 -20.60 4.38
C LYS A 213 -4.97 -19.11 4.21
N THR A 214 -4.02 -18.78 3.35
CA THR A 214 -3.81 -17.41 2.89
C THR A 214 -4.99 -17.01 2.00
N GLY A 215 -5.53 -15.80 2.19
CA GLY A 215 -6.47 -15.22 1.24
C GLY A 215 -5.77 -14.78 -0.05
N ILE A 216 -6.46 -14.02 -0.90
CA ILE A 216 -5.91 -13.55 -2.19
C ILE A 216 -4.88 -12.41 -2.07
N GLY A 217 -4.80 -11.74 -0.91
CA GLY A 217 -4.05 -10.49 -0.74
C GLY A 217 -2.59 -10.56 -1.15
N THR A 218 -1.81 -11.48 -0.57
CA THR A 218 -0.41 -11.69 -0.98
C THR A 218 -0.30 -12.13 -2.44
N ILE A 219 -1.24 -12.93 -2.95
CA ILE A 219 -1.24 -13.35 -4.36
C ILE A 219 -1.38 -12.13 -5.29
N VAL A 220 -2.32 -11.22 -5.00
CA VAL A 220 -2.56 -10.03 -5.83
C VAL A 220 -1.48 -8.97 -5.65
N HIS A 221 -0.87 -8.86 -4.47
CA HIS A 221 0.31 -8.02 -4.22
C HIS A 221 1.48 -8.43 -5.12
N GLU A 222 1.83 -9.73 -5.10
CA GLU A 222 2.92 -10.23 -5.94
C GLU A 222 2.59 -10.14 -7.43
N PHE A 223 1.33 -10.37 -7.78
CA PHE A 223 0.89 -10.18 -9.15
C PHE A 223 0.99 -8.70 -9.59
N ALA A 224 0.75 -7.74 -8.71
CA ALA A 224 0.87 -6.32 -9.03
C ALA A 224 2.32 -5.91 -9.34
N HIS A 225 3.33 -6.54 -8.72
CA HIS A 225 4.72 -6.38 -9.13
C HIS A 225 4.95 -6.81 -10.58
N CYS A 226 4.29 -7.87 -11.02
CA CYS A 226 4.37 -8.32 -12.41
C CYS A 226 3.77 -7.30 -13.37
N LEU A 227 2.78 -6.53 -12.94
CA LEU A 227 2.22 -5.38 -13.68
C LEU A 227 3.11 -4.11 -13.61
N GLY A 228 4.20 -4.15 -12.85
CA GLY A 228 5.16 -3.04 -12.73
C GLY A 228 4.92 -2.08 -11.56
N ILE A 229 4.07 -2.45 -10.59
CA ILE A 229 3.87 -1.65 -9.38
C ILE A 229 4.92 -2.00 -8.32
N PRO A 230 5.63 -1.02 -7.75
CA PRO A 230 6.57 -1.28 -6.66
C PRO A 230 5.89 -1.38 -5.30
N ASP A 231 6.61 -1.93 -4.34
CA ASP A 231 6.33 -1.79 -2.93
C ASP A 231 6.35 -0.31 -2.50
N LEU A 232 5.43 0.00 -1.59
CA LEU A 232 5.36 1.28 -0.91
C LEU A 232 5.90 1.19 0.52
N TYR A 233 6.06 0.00 1.10
CA TYR A 233 6.85 -0.16 2.31
C TYR A 233 8.35 0.04 2.04
N PRO A 234 9.17 0.34 3.06
CA PRO A 234 10.61 0.44 2.90
C PRO A 234 11.26 -0.93 2.63
N THR A 235 11.84 -1.12 1.44
CA THR A 235 12.40 -2.40 0.98
C THR A 235 13.89 -2.60 1.28
N ASP A 236 14.62 -1.54 1.68
CA ASP A 236 16.05 -1.59 2.03
C ASP A 236 16.22 -1.39 3.55
N SER A 237 17.24 -1.99 4.14
CA SER A 237 17.60 -1.93 5.56
C SER A 237 18.96 -1.27 5.82
N GLY A 238 19.52 -0.51 4.86
CA GLY A 238 20.80 0.21 4.98
C GLY A 238 20.79 1.39 5.97
N ALA A 239 21.95 1.99 6.29
CA ALA A 239 22.08 3.00 7.36
C ALA A 239 21.30 4.34 7.17
N ILE A 240 20.65 4.56 6.02
CA ILE A 240 19.72 5.68 5.73
C ILE A 240 18.34 5.12 5.33
N SER A 241 18.08 3.82 5.58
CA SER A 241 16.79 3.22 5.33
C SER A 241 15.73 3.85 6.22
N ALA A 242 14.47 3.88 5.77
CA ALA A 242 13.38 4.23 6.66
C ALA A 242 13.37 3.25 7.86
N GLU A 243 13.41 3.81 9.07
CA GLU A 243 13.02 3.08 10.28
C GLU A 243 11.50 2.86 10.18
N GLY A 244 11.05 1.64 9.90
CA GLY A 244 9.63 1.30 9.82
C GLY A 244 9.35 0.11 8.91
N PHE A 245 8.35 -0.69 9.28
CA PHE A 245 7.88 -1.83 8.48
C PHE A 245 6.93 -1.41 7.35
N SER A 246 6.48 -0.15 7.36
CA SER A 246 5.36 0.34 6.57
C SER A 246 5.35 1.87 6.54
N VAL A 247 4.77 2.47 5.50
CA VAL A 247 4.59 3.92 5.35
C VAL A 247 3.12 4.29 5.20
N VAL A 248 2.44 3.65 4.24
CA VAL A 248 1.01 3.87 3.96
C VAL A 248 0.15 2.71 4.49
N ASP A 249 0.78 1.61 4.86
CA ASP A 249 0.22 0.54 5.68
C ASP A 249 -1.06 -0.09 5.11
N ASP A 250 -2.05 -0.33 5.96
CA ASP A 250 -3.33 -0.97 5.62
C ASP A 250 -4.15 -0.23 4.54
N TRP A 251 -3.77 1.00 4.17
CA TRP A 251 -4.47 1.74 3.13
C TRP A 251 -4.14 1.28 1.71
N ASP A 252 -3.03 0.56 1.52
CA ASP A 252 -2.51 0.25 0.19
C ASP A 252 -2.09 -1.22 0.06
N LEU A 253 -2.43 -1.83 -1.09
CA LEU A 253 -2.07 -3.22 -1.39
C LEU A 253 -0.56 -3.44 -1.34
N MET A 254 0.21 -2.45 -1.80
CA MET A 254 1.67 -2.54 -1.94
C MET A 254 2.41 -2.16 -0.65
N ASP A 255 1.66 -2.08 0.44
CA ASP A 255 2.14 -1.96 1.82
C ASP A 255 1.45 -3.04 2.71
N GLY A 256 1.14 -2.73 3.96
CA GLY A 256 0.44 -3.61 4.89
C GLY A 256 -0.91 -4.15 4.39
N GLY A 257 -1.59 -3.43 3.50
CA GLY A 257 -2.95 -3.75 3.04
C GLY A 257 -3.15 -5.16 2.49
N ASN A 258 -2.14 -5.79 1.91
CA ASN A 258 -2.25 -7.17 1.41
C ASN A 258 -2.59 -8.21 2.50
N TYR A 259 -2.38 -7.89 3.77
CA TYR A 259 -2.68 -8.77 4.90
C TYR A 259 -4.06 -8.55 5.53
N LEU A 260 -4.81 -7.54 5.07
CA LEU A 260 -6.10 -7.17 5.62
C LEU A 260 -7.10 -8.33 5.55
N ASP A 261 -7.84 -8.53 6.64
CA ASP A 261 -8.80 -9.63 6.80
C ASP A 261 -8.17 -10.99 6.49
N TRP A 262 -6.98 -11.26 7.03
CA TRP A 262 -6.20 -12.48 6.75
C TRP A 262 -5.89 -12.67 5.25
N GLY A 263 -5.79 -11.57 4.51
CA GLY A 263 -5.60 -11.53 3.06
C GLY A 263 -6.87 -11.81 2.25
N TRP A 264 -8.05 -11.96 2.87
CA TRP A 264 -9.29 -12.22 2.15
C TRP A 264 -9.88 -10.96 1.51
N CYS A 265 -9.61 -9.79 2.08
CA CYS A 265 -10.09 -8.51 1.56
C CYS A 265 -8.95 -7.47 1.46
N PRO A 266 -8.03 -7.61 0.49
CA PRO A 266 -7.05 -6.57 0.20
C PRO A 266 -7.75 -5.26 -0.22
N PRO A 267 -7.17 -4.09 0.09
CA PRO A 267 -7.77 -2.80 -0.22
C PRO A 267 -7.74 -2.51 -1.73
N ASN A 268 -8.44 -1.46 -2.15
CA ASN A 268 -8.26 -0.92 -3.51
C ASN A 268 -6.81 -0.44 -3.72
N PHE A 269 -6.32 -0.54 -4.96
CA PHE A 269 -5.13 0.21 -5.39
C PHE A 269 -5.35 1.70 -5.16
N SER A 270 -4.31 2.40 -4.74
CA SER A 270 -4.30 3.85 -4.66
C SER A 270 -4.41 4.50 -6.02
N ALA A 271 -4.78 5.77 -6.03
CA ALA A 271 -4.86 6.53 -7.27
C ALA A 271 -3.52 6.65 -8.02
N MET A 272 -2.38 6.60 -7.31
CA MET A 272 -1.06 6.61 -7.95
C MET A 272 -0.83 5.34 -8.76
N GLU A 273 -1.18 4.18 -8.20
CA GLU A 273 -1.01 2.88 -8.85
C GLU A 273 -1.96 2.73 -10.03
N LYS A 274 -3.22 3.14 -9.87
CA LYS A 274 -4.19 3.19 -10.96
C LYS A 274 -3.72 4.11 -12.10
N LYS A 275 -3.08 5.25 -11.78
CA LYS A 275 -2.45 6.11 -12.79
C LYS A 275 -1.30 5.39 -13.51
N LEU A 276 -0.40 4.74 -12.77
CA LEU A 276 0.74 4.01 -13.33
C LEU A 276 0.31 2.85 -14.25
N LEU A 277 -0.80 2.21 -13.93
CA LEU A 277 -1.38 1.12 -14.72
C LEU A 277 -2.29 1.61 -15.86
N GLY A 278 -2.61 2.90 -15.93
CA GLY A 278 -3.56 3.43 -16.92
C GLY A 278 -5.01 3.03 -16.62
N TRP A 279 -5.33 2.67 -15.38
CA TRP A 279 -6.66 2.26 -14.92
C TRP A 279 -7.49 3.41 -14.37
N GLY A 280 -6.86 4.52 -14.01
CA GLY A 280 -7.53 5.69 -13.41
C GLY A 280 -7.06 7.00 -14.02
N ASN A 281 -7.98 7.96 -14.08
CA ASN A 281 -7.69 9.33 -14.47
C ASN A 281 -7.56 10.23 -13.24
N LEU A 282 -6.66 11.20 -13.30
CA LEU A 282 -6.49 12.21 -12.26
C LEU A 282 -7.01 13.56 -12.78
N VAL A 283 -7.83 14.24 -11.97
CA VAL A 283 -8.31 15.59 -12.29
C VAL A 283 -7.46 16.62 -11.57
N GLU A 284 -6.66 17.37 -12.33
CA GLU A 284 -5.82 18.41 -11.76
C GLU A 284 -6.65 19.65 -11.37
N LEU A 285 -6.47 20.12 -10.14
CA LEU A 285 -7.05 21.36 -9.64
C LEU A 285 -6.07 22.51 -9.86
N THR A 286 -6.46 23.46 -10.73
CA THR A 286 -5.60 24.58 -11.15
C THR A 286 -6.08 25.94 -10.67
N GLU A 287 -7.37 26.08 -10.35
CA GLU A 287 -8.01 27.34 -9.94
C GLU A 287 -8.88 27.14 -8.69
N ALA A 288 -9.12 28.22 -7.96
CA ALA A 288 -9.92 28.18 -6.74
C ALA A 288 -11.34 27.67 -6.99
N THR A 289 -11.75 26.62 -6.27
CA THR A 289 -13.03 25.94 -6.49
C THR A 289 -13.54 25.26 -5.22
N SER A 290 -14.81 24.81 -5.24
CA SER A 290 -15.36 23.93 -4.22
C SER A 290 -15.67 22.58 -4.85
N ILE A 291 -15.22 21.52 -4.20
CA ILE A 291 -15.59 20.14 -4.53
C ILE A 291 -16.68 19.71 -3.56
N SER A 292 -17.74 19.11 -4.10
CA SER A 292 -18.85 18.56 -3.31
C SER A 292 -19.28 17.22 -3.87
N GLY A 293 -19.77 16.33 -3.00
CA GLY A 293 -20.24 15.01 -3.40
C GLY A 293 -19.15 14.10 -3.98
N MET A 294 -17.89 14.28 -3.58
CA MET A 294 -16.79 13.41 -3.97
C MET A 294 -17.03 12.01 -3.38
N LYS A 295 -17.44 11.08 -4.22
CA LYS A 295 -17.72 9.69 -3.81
C LYS A 295 -16.44 8.96 -3.40
N PRO A 296 -16.56 7.88 -2.61
CA PRO A 296 -15.45 6.97 -2.38
C PRO A 296 -14.91 6.37 -3.69
N VAL A 297 -13.62 6.04 -3.72
CA VAL A 297 -12.99 5.38 -4.90
C VAL A 297 -13.66 4.06 -5.26
N SER A 298 -14.14 3.31 -4.27
CA SER A 298 -14.89 2.06 -4.45
C SER A 298 -16.24 2.23 -5.14
N GLU A 299 -16.74 3.47 -5.24
CA GLU A 299 -17.98 3.84 -5.91
C GLU A 299 -17.73 4.70 -7.18
N GLY A 300 -16.51 4.66 -7.72
CA GLY A 300 -16.12 5.42 -8.91
C GLY A 300 -15.88 6.91 -8.64
N GLY A 301 -15.49 7.26 -7.42
CA GLY A 301 -15.11 8.61 -7.03
C GLY A 301 -13.93 9.17 -7.83
N THR A 302 -14.00 10.46 -8.17
CA THR A 302 -12.91 11.19 -8.83
C THR A 302 -11.74 11.37 -7.87
N THR A 303 -10.52 11.05 -8.32
CA THR A 303 -9.29 11.47 -7.63
C THR A 303 -8.83 12.82 -8.16
N TYR A 304 -8.48 13.74 -7.26
CA TYR A 304 -7.92 15.04 -7.61
C TYR A 304 -6.41 15.08 -7.43
N LEU A 305 -5.75 15.88 -8.26
CA LEU A 305 -4.32 16.15 -8.20
C LEU A 305 -4.08 17.64 -7.92
N ILE A 306 -3.16 17.95 -6.99
CA ILE A 306 -2.67 19.31 -6.75
C ILE A 306 -1.17 19.32 -7.06
N ARG A 307 -0.79 19.96 -8.17
CA ARG A 307 0.60 19.95 -8.65
C ARG A 307 1.49 20.97 -7.95
N ASN A 308 2.72 20.60 -7.60
CA ASN A 308 3.74 21.57 -7.23
C ASN A 308 4.10 22.42 -8.47
N SER A 309 3.96 23.75 -8.36
CA SER A 309 4.21 24.68 -9.46
C SER A 309 5.69 24.80 -9.85
N GLY A 310 6.61 24.36 -9.00
CA GLY A 310 8.06 24.37 -9.25
C GLY A 310 8.67 23.03 -9.65
N ALA A 311 7.94 21.92 -9.46
CA ALA A 311 8.40 20.57 -9.80
C ALA A 311 7.21 19.67 -10.18
N GLU A 312 7.01 19.41 -11.48
CA GLU A 312 5.80 18.72 -11.96
C GLU A 312 5.67 17.25 -11.50
N ASP A 313 6.81 16.63 -11.17
CA ASP A 313 6.89 15.26 -10.62
C ASP A 313 6.54 15.19 -9.12
N GLU A 314 6.34 16.35 -8.48
CA GLU A 314 5.90 16.43 -7.09
C GLU A 314 4.47 16.99 -7.01
N PHE A 315 3.58 16.28 -6.33
CA PHE A 315 2.16 16.63 -6.28
C PHE A 315 1.46 15.96 -5.11
N TYR A 316 0.25 16.43 -4.81
CA TYR A 316 -0.65 15.76 -3.88
C TYR A 316 -1.76 15.04 -4.64
N LEU A 317 -2.17 13.88 -4.12
CA LEU A 317 -3.34 13.14 -4.59
C LEU A 317 -4.41 13.15 -3.49
N LEU A 318 -5.65 13.40 -3.88
CA LEU A 318 -6.81 13.45 -2.99
C LEU A 318 -7.78 12.35 -3.39
N GLU A 319 -7.95 11.36 -2.50
CA GLU A 319 -8.87 10.23 -2.71
C GLU A 319 -9.77 10.02 -1.49
N ASN A 320 -11.06 9.79 -1.72
CA ASN A 320 -12.01 9.45 -0.67
C ASN A 320 -12.03 7.93 -0.50
N ARG A 321 -11.69 7.44 0.69
CA ARG A 321 -11.69 6.02 1.04
C ARG A 321 -12.75 5.74 2.09
N ARG A 322 -13.38 4.58 2.00
CA ARG A 322 -14.46 4.15 2.88
C ARG A 322 -14.36 2.66 3.14
N GLN A 323 -14.67 2.23 4.36
CA GLN A 323 -14.84 0.84 4.79
C GLN A 323 -16.05 0.18 4.12
N ALA A 324 -15.97 0.02 2.80
CA ALA A 324 -16.96 -0.59 1.94
C ALA A 324 -16.29 -1.14 0.68
N GLY A 325 -16.85 -2.19 0.10
CA GLY A 325 -16.19 -2.84 -1.03
C GLY A 325 -14.81 -3.38 -0.59
N TRP A 326 -13.85 -3.39 -1.51
CA TRP A 326 -12.50 -3.91 -1.25
C TRP A 326 -11.80 -3.18 -0.10
N ASP A 327 -12.21 -1.95 0.18
CA ASP A 327 -11.72 -1.17 1.32
C ASP A 327 -12.40 -1.52 2.65
N TYR A 328 -13.26 -2.53 2.76
CA TYR A 328 -14.00 -2.84 4.00
C TYR A 328 -13.12 -2.93 5.26
N ALA A 329 -11.88 -3.41 5.10
CA ALA A 329 -10.94 -3.61 6.19
C ALA A 329 -9.93 -2.47 6.40
N VAL A 330 -9.97 -1.39 5.59
CA VAL A 330 -9.03 -0.26 5.77
C VAL A 330 -9.25 0.46 7.11
N PRO A 331 -8.28 1.24 7.60
CA PRO A 331 -8.32 1.81 8.96
C PRO A 331 -9.47 2.77 9.25
N GLY A 332 -10.06 3.43 8.25
CA GLY A 332 -11.10 4.43 8.48
C GLY A 332 -11.85 4.89 7.24
N ASN A 333 -12.53 6.03 7.37
CA ASN A 333 -13.34 6.62 6.31
C ASN A 333 -13.01 8.11 6.20
N GLY A 334 -12.78 8.60 4.99
CA GLY A 334 -12.55 10.03 4.74
C GLY A 334 -11.61 10.29 3.57
N LEU A 335 -11.12 11.51 3.52
CA LEU A 335 -10.17 11.98 2.51
C LEU A 335 -8.74 11.61 2.92
N LEU A 336 -8.09 10.77 2.12
CA LEU A 336 -6.63 10.65 2.13
C LEU A 336 -6.04 11.73 1.24
N ILE A 337 -4.97 12.35 1.73
CA ILE A 337 -4.14 13.28 0.97
C ILE A 337 -2.73 12.70 0.91
N SER A 338 -2.35 12.12 -0.22
CA SER A 338 -1.02 11.58 -0.44
C SER A 338 -0.07 12.66 -0.91
N HIS A 339 1.15 12.67 -0.40
CA HIS A 339 2.28 13.37 -1.00
C HIS A 339 3.04 12.42 -1.93
N VAL A 340 3.29 12.87 -3.16
CA VAL A 340 4.04 12.12 -4.16
C VAL A 340 5.22 12.98 -4.62
N ASP A 341 6.44 12.48 -4.51
CA ASP A 341 7.64 13.01 -5.18
C ASP A 341 8.22 11.94 -6.11
N PHE A 342 7.62 11.89 -7.29
CA PHE A 342 7.81 10.81 -8.24
C PHE A 342 9.22 10.82 -8.84
N ASP A 343 9.87 9.66 -8.80
CA ASP A 343 11.14 9.42 -9.49
C ASP A 343 11.10 8.08 -10.21
N ARG A 344 11.26 8.09 -11.54
CA ARG A 344 11.19 6.88 -12.37
C ARG A 344 12.06 5.77 -11.80
N ALA A 345 13.34 6.08 -11.57
CA ALA A 345 14.32 5.06 -11.25
C ALA A 345 14.04 4.46 -9.88
N THR A 346 13.55 5.27 -8.94
CA THR A 346 13.22 4.83 -7.60
C THR A 346 11.96 3.95 -7.61
N TRP A 347 10.92 4.30 -8.36
CA TRP A 347 9.77 3.41 -8.56
C TRP A 347 10.17 2.12 -9.27
N PHE A 348 10.89 2.23 -10.37
CA PHE A 348 11.29 1.08 -11.18
C PHE A 348 12.17 0.08 -10.42
N ASN A 349 13.07 0.57 -9.56
CA ASN A 349 13.95 -0.29 -8.77
C ASN A 349 13.34 -0.64 -7.40
N ASN A 350 12.04 -0.45 -7.21
CA ASN A 350 11.34 -0.81 -5.99
C ASN A 350 11.90 -0.16 -4.72
N HIS A 351 12.26 1.12 -4.79
CA HIS A 351 12.92 1.85 -3.72
C HIS A 351 12.10 3.06 -3.22
N VAL A 352 10.79 3.10 -3.50
CA VAL A 352 9.88 4.26 -3.34
C VAL A 352 10.09 4.97 -2.01
N ASN A 353 9.98 4.22 -0.91
CA ASN A 353 10.04 4.75 0.45
C ASN A 353 11.25 4.25 1.24
N THR A 354 12.32 3.90 0.55
CA THR A 354 13.55 3.42 1.21
C THR A 354 14.23 4.47 2.07
N ARG A 355 13.99 5.77 1.88
CA ARG A 355 14.69 6.84 2.62
C ARG A 355 13.78 7.49 3.65
N ARG A 356 14.15 7.42 4.93
CA ARG A 356 13.35 8.01 6.03
C ARG A 356 13.00 9.48 5.84
N ASN A 357 13.99 10.27 5.43
CA ASN A 357 13.86 11.72 5.26
C ASN A 357 13.36 12.13 3.87
N HIS A 358 13.00 11.15 3.04
CA HIS A 358 12.56 11.36 1.67
C HIS A 358 11.65 10.21 1.22
N ARG A 359 10.57 9.98 1.97
CA ARG A 359 9.49 9.06 1.55
C ARG A 359 8.80 9.68 0.35
N ARG A 360 8.87 9.00 -0.79
CA ARG A 360 8.37 9.55 -2.05
C ARG A 360 6.87 9.33 -2.24
N TYR A 361 6.26 8.46 -1.45
CA TYR A 361 4.82 8.25 -1.40
C TYR A 361 4.38 8.06 0.07
N ASP A 362 3.74 9.05 0.67
CA ASP A 362 3.25 9.00 2.06
C ASP A 362 1.93 9.78 2.15
N PHE A 363 1.23 9.71 3.27
CA PHE A 363 0.06 10.57 3.51
C PHE A 363 0.39 11.73 4.44
N PHE A 364 -0.39 12.80 4.32
CA PHE A 364 -0.49 13.80 5.38
C PHE A 364 -1.37 13.25 6.49
N HIS A 365 -0.77 12.72 7.54
CA HIS A 365 -1.48 12.16 8.70
C HIS A 365 -2.03 13.30 9.57
N PRO A 366 -3.36 13.53 9.65
CA PRO A 366 -3.91 14.67 10.39
C PRO A 366 -3.71 14.59 11.91
N ASP A 367 -3.41 13.41 12.45
CA ASP A 367 -3.00 13.19 13.83
C ASP A 367 -1.50 13.42 14.08
N GLY A 368 -0.72 13.64 13.02
CA GLY A 368 0.74 13.81 13.07
C GLY A 368 1.52 12.55 13.44
N LYS A 369 0.91 11.36 13.36
CA LYS A 369 1.52 10.08 13.75
C LYS A 369 1.93 9.26 12.53
N GLU A 370 3.11 8.68 12.58
CA GLU A 370 3.60 7.70 11.61
C GLU A 370 3.39 6.26 12.12
N TYR A 371 3.62 5.26 11.26
CA TYR A 371 3.54 3.82 11.62
C TYR A 371 4.22 3.48 12.95
N LYS A 372 5.45 3.96 13.19
CA LYS A 372 6.21 3.70 14.43
C LYS A 372 5.52 4.21 15.69
N ASP A 373 4.69 5.24 15.59
CA ASP A 373 3.95 5.79 16.73
C ASP A 373 2.76 4.90 17.10
N TRP A 374 2.44 3.94 16.22
CA TRP A 374 1.43 2.90 16.38
C TRP A 374 2.04 1.50 16.61
N ASP A 375 3.34 1.32 16.38
CA ASP A 375 4.05 0.04 16.53
C ASP A 375 4.13 -0.38 18.02
N PRO A 376 3.61 -1.56 18.40
CA PRO A 376 3.55 -2.04 19.77
C PRO A 376 4.92 -2.22 20.46
N ASP A 377 6.03 -2.35 19.71
CA ASP A 377 7.35 -2.66 20.28
C ASP A 377 8.08 -1.43 20.89
N GLU A 378 7.64 -0.19 20.63
CA GLU A 378 8.35 1.02 21.09
C GLU A 378 7.64 1.88 22.16
N ASN A 379 6.35 1.70 22.43
CA ASN A 379 5.63 2.09 23.67
C ASN A 379 4.11 2.14 23.42
N CYS A 380 3.42 1.05 23.77
CA CYS A 380 1.97 0.95 23.90
C CYS A 380 1.20 0.68 22.60
N LEU A 381 1.04 -0.61 22.26
CA LEU A 381 -0.29 -1.24 22.20
C LEU A 381 -0.14 -2.73 22.54
N ASP A 382 -1.03 -3.22 23.39
CA ASP A 382 -1.16 -4.64 23.71
C ASP A 382 -1.49 -5.42 22.42
N MET A 383 -0.74 -6.47 22.10
CA MET A 383 -1.04 -7.38 20.99
C MET A 383 -2.46 -7.97 21.07
N SER A 384 -3.12 -7.93 22.23
CA SER A 384 -4.56 -8.24 22.38
C SER A 384 -5.49 -7.24 21.64
N ARG A 385 -4.99 -6.09 21.20
CA ARG A 385 -5.72 -5.16 20.32
C ARG A 385 -5.63 -5.53 18.83
N TYR A 386 -4.63 -6.34 18.45
CA TYR A 386 -4.64 -7.05 17.16
C TYR A 386 -5.61 -8.23 17.17
N THR A 387 -6.05 -8.69 18.36
CA THR A 387 -7.07 -9.74 18.49
C THR A 387 -8.47 -9.14 18.49
N MET A 388 -8.92 -8.68 17.34
CA MET A 388 -10.32 -8.85 16.96
C MET A 388 -10.40 -10.07 16.02
N ASP A 389 -11.59 -10.65 15.85
CA ASP A 389 -11.85 -11.91 15.10
C ASP A 389 -11.17 -12.00 13.71
N HIS A 390 -10.78 -10.85 13.14
CA HIS A 390 -10.11 -10.69 11.85
C HIS A 390 -8.79 -9.93 12.04
N ARG A 391 -7.67 -10.48 11.55
CA ARG A 391 -6.34 -9.85 11.61
C ARG A 391 -6.41 -8.48 10.90
N MET A 392 -5.86 -7.46 11.56
CA MET A 392 -5.73 -6.08 11.04
C MET A 392 -7.05 -5.36 10.79
N ARG A 393 -7.86 -5.26 11.84
CA ARG A 393 -9.01 -4.33 11.89
C ARG A 393 -8.87 -3.32 13.03
N SER A 394 -7.66 -3.10 13.52
CA SER A 394 -7.44 -2.14 14.62
C SER A 394 -7.40 -0.73 14.06
N THR A 395 -8.41 0.06 14.40
CA THR A 395 -8.48 1.51 14.18
C THR A 395 -7.36 2.30 14.86
N TYR A 396 -6.48 1.62 15.62
CA TYR A 396 -5.38 2.22 16.37
C TYR A 396 -4.01 1.80 15.83
N LEU A 397 -3.92 1.17 14.66
CA LEU A 397 -2.64 0.69 14.13
C LEU A 397 -2.18 1.39 12.87
N SER A 398 -2.96 2.35 12.39
CA SER A 398 -2.67 2.98 11.11
C SER A 398 -3.19 4.40 11.05
N THR A 399 -2.81 5.06 9.97
CA THR A 399 -2.89 6.50 9.75
C THR A 399 -4.33 6.98 9.59
N THR A 400 -4.58 8.25 9.89
CA THR A 400 -5.92 8.85 9.92
C THR A 400 -6.26 9.60 8.64
N THR A 401 -7.55 9.84 8.40
CA THR A 401 -8.06 10.58 7.22
C THR A 401 -8.63 11.93 7.62
N TYR A 402 -8.77 12.85 6.66
CA TYR A 402 -9.48 14.10 6.87
C TYR A 402 -11.00 13.94 6.62
N PRO A 403 -11.88 14.61 7.40
CA PRO A 403 -11.54 15.33 8.62
C PRO A 403 -11.25 14.36 9.78
N TYR A 404 -10.36 14.77 10.67
CA TYR A 404 -10.01 14.01 11.88
C TYR A 404 -10.34 14.80 13.13
N THR A 405 -11.03 14.19 14.08
CA THR A 405 -11.23 14.77 15.41
C THR A 405 -10.31 14.07 16.39
N ASN A 406 -9.34 14.80 16.94
CA ASN A 406 -8.46 14.27 17.97
C ASN A 406 -9.30 13.91 19.22
N PRO A 407 -9.32 12.64 19.66
CA PRO A 407 -10.20 12.20 20.74
C PRO A 407 -9.80 12.75 22.12
N GLU A 408 -8.54 13.17 22.29
CA GLU A 408 -8.03 13.71 23.55
C GLU A 408 -8.31 15.22 23.69
N THR A 409 -8.17 15.96 22.59
CA THR A 409 -8.28 17.42 22.57
C THR A 409 -9.59 17.93 21.99
N ASN A 410 -10.35 17.09 21.28
CA ASN A 410 -11.52 17.46 20.45
C ASN A 410 -11.21 18.50 19.36
N ILE A 411 -9.94 18.73 19.03
CA ILE A 411 -9.55 19.58 17.91
C ILE A 411 -9.89 18.83 16.61
N VAL A 412 -10.59 19.53 15.72
CA VAL A 412 -10.94 19.02 14.39
C VAL A 412 -9.90 19.50 13.37
N LYS A 413 -9.30 18.55 12.66
CA LYS A 413 -8.36 18.75 11.57
C LYS A 413 -9.12 18.54 10.25
N GLN A 414 -9.48 19.64 9.61
CA GLN A 414 -10.31 19.67 8.40
C GLN A 414 -9.69 20.52 7.27
N SER A 415 -8.38 20.70 7.33
CA SER A 415 -7.61 21.48 6.36
C SER A 415 -6.17 21.00 6.28
N LEU A 416 -5.56 21.23 5.12
CA LEU A 416 -4.14 21.10 4.87
C LEU A 416 -3.67 22.40 4.19
N THR A 417 -2.88 23.20 4.91
CA THR A 417 -2.35 24.48 4.45
C THR A 417 -0.88 24.62 4.82
N ASP A 418 -0.23 25.71 4.41
CA ASP A 418 1.15 26.00 4.79
C ASP A 418 1.31 26.20 6.32
N ASP A 419 0.21 26.47 7.05
CA ASP A 419 0.19 26.79 8.48
C ASP A 419 -0.47 25.70 9.36
N THR A 420 -0.95 24.61 8.78
CA THR A 420 -1.52 23.49 9.53
C THR A 420 -0.44 22.61 10.16
N ASP A 421 -0.86 21.68 11.01
CA ASP A 421 -0.01 20.63 11.57
C ASP A 421 -0.68 19.26 11.30
N PRO A 422 -0.15 18.43 10.39
CA PRO A 422 1.03 18.69 9.56
C PRO A 422 0.81 19.85 8.56
N ALA A 423 1.89 20.52 8.18
CA ALA A 423 1.87 21.54 7.14
C ALA A 423 1.89 20.91 5.74
N ALA A 424 1.40 21.62 4.72
CA ALA A 424 1.45 21.23 3.31
C ALA A 424 2.87 21.34 2.73
N TRP A 425 3.82 20.56 3.23
CA TRP A 425 5.24 20.64 2.88
C TRP A 425 5.59 19.96 1.54
N LEU A 426 6.73 20.33 0.96
CA LEU A 426 7.30 19.78 -0.27
C LEU A 426 8.79 19.46 -0.11
N PHE A 427 9.32 18.49 -0.85
CA PHE A 427 10.75 18.25 -1.03
C PHE A 427 11.39 19.21 -2.02
N ASN A 428 10.66 19.67 -3.05
CA ASN A 428 11.17 20.61 -4.04
C ASN A 428 10.47 21.97 -3.91
N ALA A 429 11.23 23.05 -4.07
CA ALA A 429 10.69 24.39 -3.98
C ALA A 429 9.66 24.65 -5.09
N ASN A 430 8.56 25.32 -4.74
CA ASN A 430 7.55 25.75 -5.68
C ASN A 430 8.02 26.97 -6.51
N ALA A 431 7.17 27.47 -7.42
CA ALA A 431 7.50 28.62 -8.27
C ALA A 431 7.82 29.92 -7.49
N GLN A 432 7.42 30.00 -6.21
CA GLN A 432 7.73 31.10 -5.29
C GLN A 432 8.94 30.80 -4.39
N SER A 433 9.73 29.77 -4.70
CA SER A 433 10.89 29.31 -3.91
C SER A 433 10.55 28.90 -2.46
N LYS A 434 9.31 28.47 -2.20
CA LYS A 434 8.89 27.91 -0.91
C LYS A 434 8.84 26.39 -0.96
N TYR A 435 9.12 25.73 0.16
CA TYR A 435 8.97 24.27 0.33
C TYR A 435 7.59 23.90 0.88
N PHE A 436 6.56 24.58 0.40
CA PHE A 436 5.16 24.34 0.73
C PHE A 436 4.32 24.39 -0.54
N MET A 437 3.22 23.66 -0.57
CA MET A 437 2.33 23.63 -1.73
C MET A 437 1.73 25.02 -2.03
N SER A 438 1.44 25.83 -1.00
CA SER A 438 0.82 27.15 -1.12
C SER A 438 -0.50 27.14 -1.92
N LYS A 439 -1.19 26.00 -1.92
CA LYS A 439 -2.51 25.78 -2.52
C LYS A 439 -3.41 25.10 -1.47
N PRO A 440 -4.01 25.86 -0.54
CA PRO A 440 -4.67 25.28 0.63
C PRO A 440 -5.89 24.45 0.24
N VAL A 441 -6.11 23.36 0.99
CA VAL A 441 -7.35 22.58 1.00
C VAL A 441 -8.01 22.82 2.35
N THR A 442 -9.20 23.42 2.35
CA THR A 442 -9.92 23.80 3.57
C THR A 442 -11.34 23.24 3.56
N ASN A 443 -12.06 23.40 4.68
CA ASN A 443 -13.46 22.98 4.82
C ASN A 443 -13.71 21.52 4.42
N ILE A 444 -12.76 20.62 4.74
CA ILE A 444 -12.89 19.20 4.44
C ILE A 444 -13.98 18.62 5.33
N HIS A 445 -15.04 18.10 4.71
CA HIS A 445 -16.20 17.57 5.41
C HIS A 445 -16.59 16.20 4.84
N LEU A 446 -16.79 15.24 5.74
CA LEU A 446 -17.33 13.92 5.45
C LEU A 446 -18.83 13.91 5.73
N SER A 447 -19.62 13.75 4.68
CA SER A 447 -21.08 13.65 4.75
C SER A 447 -21.52 12.27 5.26
N THR A 448 -22.73 12.19 5.79
CA THR A 448 -23.32 10.94 6.32
C THR A 448 -23.52 9.86 5.26
N ASP A 449 -23.61 10.23 3.98
CA ASP A 449 -23.66 9.30 2.86
C ASP A 449 -22.28 8.75 2.47
N GLY A 450 -21.20 9.25 3.08
CA GLY A 450 -19.82 8.87 2.81
C GLY A 450 -19.13 9.74 1.74
N THR A 451 -19.78 10.78 1.23
CA THR A 451 -19.17 11.71 0.27
C THR A 451 -18.32 12.79 0.96
N ILE A 452 -17.25 13.22 0.30
CA ILE A 452 -16.38 14.30 0.75
C ILE A 452 -16.73 15.61 0.02
N SER A 453 -16.64 16.72 0.75
CA SER A 453 -16.54 18.07 0.19
C SER A 453 -15.33 18.80 0.74
N PHE A 454 -14.74 19.69 -0.03
CA PHE A 454 -13.65 20.57 0.39
C PHE A 454 -13.57 21.80 -0.51
N ASP A 455 -12.92 22.84 -0.02
CA ASP A 455 -12.53 24.00 -0.79
C ASP A 455 -11.07 23.94 -1.19
N PHE A 456 -10.78 24.23 -2.45
CA PHE A 456 -9.42 24.34 -2.96
C PHE A 456 -9.11 25.80 -3.27
N MET A 457 -8.06 26.34 -2.65
CA MET A 457 -7.58 27.72 -2.80
C MET A 457 -8.64 28.82 -2.58
N LYS A 458 -9.77 28.50 -1.95
CA LYS A 458 -10.71 29.54 -1.52
C LYS A 458 -10.21 30.15 -0.22
N VAL A 459 -10.34 31.48 -0.15
CA VAL A 459 -10.07 32.21 1.08
C VAL A 459 -11.27 32.00 1.99
N ASP A 460 -11.05 31.45 3.18
CA ASP A 460 -12.07 31.42 4.22
C ASP A 460 -12.50 32.85 4.51
N THR A 461 -13.76 33.18 4.20
CA THR A 461 -14.39 34.42 4.69
C THR A 461 -14.80 34.31 6.16
N GLY A 462 -14.59 33.15 6.78
CA GLY A 462 -14.91 32.88 8.18
C GLY A 462 -13.65 32.82 9.03
N ILE A 463 -13.58 33.66 10.06
CA ILE A 463 -12.69 33.44 11.19
C ILE A 463 -13.22 32.20 11.92
N ASP A 464 -12.44 31.13 12.02
CA ASP A 464 -12.78 30.00 12.87
C ASP A 464 -13.07 30.49 14.29
N ALA A 465 -14.16 30.01 14.88
CA ALA A 465 -14.46 30.29 16.27
C ALA A 465 -13.32 29.73 17.13
N ILE A 466 -12.69 30.58 17.93
CA ILE A 466 -11.78 30.14 18.99
C ILE A 466 -12.57 29.16 19.86
N ILE A 467 -12.23 27.87 19.78
CA ILE A 467 -12.73 26.86 20.72
C ILE A 467 -12.13 27.24 22.06
N ASN A 468 -12.92 27.95 22.85
CA ASN A 468 -12.54 28.41 24.17
C ASN A 468 -12.52 27.18 25.08
N HIS A 469 -11.39 26.48 25.13
CA HIS A 469 -11.19 25.45 26.13
C HIS A 469 -11.28 26.12 27.49
N GLN A 470 -12.33 25.82 28.25
CA GLN A 470 -12.30 26.03 29.69
C GLN A 470 -11.25 25.06 30.27
N LYS A 471 -9.99 25.47 30.25
CA LYS A 471 -8.96 24.88 31.10
C LYS A 471 -9.35 25.20 32.53
N ASN A 472 -9.84 24.21 33.25
CA ASN A 472 -10.07 24.28 34.69
C ASN A 472 -8.93 23.52 35.38
N ASP A 473 -7.68 23.95 35.12
CA ASP A 473 -6.49 23.36 35.74
C ASP A 473 -6.19 23.97 37.12
N ASP A 474 -6.92 25.02 37.49
CA ASP A 474 -6.77 25.81 38.71
C ASP A 474 -5.35 26.41 38.86
N LEU A 475 -4.61 26.49 37.75
CA LEU A 475 -3.27 27.03 37.71
C LEU A 475 -3.30 28.55 37.47
N TRP A 476 -2.23 29.19 37.92
CA TRP A 476 -2.01 30.61 37.73
C TRP A 476 -0.82 30.82 36.81
N TYR A 477 -0.91 31.81 35.92
CA TYR A 477 0.17 32.22 35.04
C TYR A 477 0.33 33.73 35.07
N ASP A 478 1.55 34.21 34.85
CA ASP A 478 1.77 35.64 34.56
C ASP A 478 1.47 35.97 33.09
N LEU A 479 1.52 37.26 32.74
CA LEU A 479 1.26 37.73 31.37
C LEU A 479 2.34 37.32 30.36
N GLN A 480 3.46 36.73 30.81
CA GLN A 480 4.47 36.14 29.95
C GLN A 480 4.25 34.63 29.76
N GLY A 481 3.15 34.07 30.29
CA GLY A 481 2.80 32.66 30.17
C GLY A 481 3.58 31.74 31.13
N ARG A 482 4.30 32.28 32.12
CA ARG A 482 5.04 31.46 33.09
C ARG A 482 4.09 30.99 34.18
N ARG A 483 4.13 29.69 34.48
CA ARG A 483 3.34 29.07 35.54
C ARG A 483 3.78 29.57 36.91
N LEU A 484 2.81 29.97 37.72
CA LEU A 484 2.93 30.27 39.14
C LEU A 484 2.51 29.02 39.93
N TYR A 485 3.29 28.66 40.94
CA TYR A 485 3.05 27.45 41.73
C TYR A 485 1.97 27.63 42.81
N THR A 486 1.60 28.88 43.09
CA THR A 486 0.57 29.26 44.05
C THR A 486 -0.24 30.42 43.50
N GLU A 487 -1.42 30.64 44.07
CA GLU A 487 -2.20 31.84 43.82
C GLU A 487 -1.36 33.11 44.08
N PRO A 488 -1.29 34.06 43.13
CA PRO A 488 -0.51 35.27 43.28
C PRO A 488 -1.11 36.19 44.35
N THR A 489 -0.25 36.62 45.26
CA THR A 489 -0.59 37.50 46.40
C THR A 489 -0.27 38.98 46.14
N ARG A 490 0.41 39.28 45.03
CA ARG A 490 0.76 40.65 44.64
C ARG A 490 -0.34 41.23 43.75
N LYS A 491 -0.55 42.55 43.84
CA LYS A 491 -1.46 43.25 42.93
C LYS A 491 -0.92 43.16 41.51
N GLY A 492 -1.79 42.82 40.56
CA GLY A 492 -1.40 42.62 39.17
C GLY A 492 -2.43 41.87 38.35
N LEU A 493 -2.13 41.74 37.06
CA LEU A 493 -2.91 40.95 36.11
C LEU A 493 -2.27 39.58 35.93
N TYR A 494 -3.09 38.54 35.96
CA TYR A 494 -2.69 37.15 35.86
C TYR A 494 -3.65 36.40 34.95
N ILE A 495 -3.25 35.22 34.49
CA ILE A 495 -4.14 34.32 33.76
C ILE A 495 -4.48 33.15 34.68
N HIS A 496 -5.77 32.88 34.86
CA HIS A 496 -6.28 31.77 35.67
C HIS A 496 -7.49 31.15 34.98
N ASN A 497 -7.49 29.83 34.85
CA ASN A 497 -8.51 29.08 34.12
C ASN A 497 -8.84 29.64 32.72
N GLY A 498 -7.80 30.05 31.99
CA GLY A 498 -7.92 30.63 30.64
C GLY A 498 -8.45 32.07 30.59
N GLN A 499 -8.66 32.73 31.74
CA GLN A 499 -9.16 34.11 31.81
C GLN A 499 -8.14 35.05 32.42
N LEU A 500 -8.15 36.31 31.95
CA LEU A 500 -7.38 37.39 32.58
C LEU A 500 -8.08 37.82 33.88
N VAL A 501 -7.37 37.69 35.01
CA VAL A 501 -7.86 38.00 36.36
C VAL A 501 -6.98 39.08 36.99
N SER A 502 -7.62 40.07 37.61
CA SER A 502 -6.94 41.12 38.39
C SER A 502 -6.93 40.77 39.87
N LYS A 503 -5.74 40.83 40.50
CA LYS A 503 -5.58 40.78 41.95
C LYS A 503 -5.47 42.20 42.49
N HIS A 504 -6.40 42.57 43.37
CA HIS A 504 -6.53 43.91 43.95
C HIS A 504 -5.87 44.07 45.31
#